data_AF-A0A951PXR0-F1
#
_entry.id   AF-A0A951PXR0-F1
#
_cell.length_a   1.000
_cell.length_b   1.000
_cell.length_c   1.000
_cell.angle_alpha   90.00
_cell.angle_beta   90.00
_cell.angle_gamma   90.00
#
_symmetry.space_group_name_H-M   'P 1'
#
loop_
_entity.id
_entity.type
_entity.pdbx_description
1 polymer ?
#
loop_
_entity_poly.entity_id
_entity_poly.type
_entity_poly.pdbx_seq_one_letter_code
_entity_poly.pdbx_strand_id
1 'polypeptide(L)'
;MDLFTDAVAQIEDAYVALNHQLGWRFLYSPSHTLSSTVPIFFAGIHPGGHFYETPKASVEEGNAYRVEGWEDGHHNQLQQQVCLLYEKVAKKLEKVNTAKNSSISSSSTQPRA
;
A
#
# COMPACT_ATOMS: atom_id res chain seq x y z
N MET A 1 -0.84 -9.76 -19.49
CA MET A 1 -0.10 -9.49 -18.25
C MET A 1 -1.11 -9.05 -17.20
N ASP A 2 -0.79 -9.19 -15.91
CA ASP A 2 -1.61 -8.63 -14.83
C ASP A 2 -1.26 -7.16 -14.58
N LEU A 3 -2.14 -6.45 -13.86
CA LEU A 3 -2.01 -5.02 -13.58
C LEU A 3 -0.66 -4.65 -12.96
N PHE A 4 -0.10 -5.53 -12.15
CA PHE A 4 1.20 -5.31 -11.51
C PHE A 4 2.33 -5.36 -12.54
N THR A 5 2.35 -6.39 -13.37
CA THR A 5 3.36 -6.55 -14.42
C THR A 5 3.29 -5.41 -15.44
N ASP A 6 2.08 -5.00 -15.85
CA ASP A 6 1.89 -3.88 -16.78
C ASP A 6 2.37 -2.54 -16.20
N ALA A 7 2.15 -2.31 -14.89
CA ALA A 7 2.61 -1.11 -14.23
C ALA A 7 4.14 -1.07 -14.09
N VAL A 8 4.77 -2.21 -13.76
CA VAL A 8 6.23 -2.31 -13.66
C VAL A 8 6.90 -2.00 -15.01
N ALA A 9 6.40 -2.59 -16.09
CA ALA A 9 6.94 -2.32 -17.43
C ALA A 9 6.83 -0.83 -17.80
N GLN A 10 5.71 -0.18 -17.50
CA GLN A 10 5.53 1.26 -17.73
C GLN A 10 6.49 2.13 -16.90
N ILE A 11 6.78 1.73 -15.65
CA ILE A 11 7.74 2.43 -14.79
C ILE A 11 9.15 2.30 -15.37
N GLU A 12 9.53 1.11 -15.81
CA GLU A 12 10.83 0.85 -16.44
C GLU A 12 11.02 1.69 -17.72
N ASP A 13 10.03 1.67 -18.62
CA ASP A 13 10.04 2.47 -19.85
C ASP A 13 10.17 3.96 -19.55
N ALA A 14 9.40 4.47 -18.56
CA ALA A 14 9.47 5.86 -18.15
C ALA A 14 10.84 6.21 -17.54
N TYR A 15 11.42 5.32 -16.73
CA TYR A 15 12.74 5.53 -16.13
C TYR A 15 13.84 5.67 -17.18
N VAL A 16 13.80 4.81 -18.21
CA VAL A 16 14.72 4.88 -19.36
C VAL A 16 14.51 6.17 -20.14
N ALA A 17 13.26 6.50 -20.49
CA ALA A 17 12.94 7.70 -21.27
C ALA A 17 13.35 9.01 -20.57
N LEU A 18 13.22 9.06 -19.25
CA LEU A 18 13.59 10.22 -18.43
C LEU A 18 15.06 10.23 -17.99
N ASN A 19 15.84 9.21 -18.37
CA ASN A 19 17.25 9.04 -18.00
C ASN A 19 17.50 9.09 -16.47
N HIS A 20 16.58 8.52 -15.68
CA HIS A 20 16.72 8.47 -14.23
C HIS A 20 17.75 7.41 -13.80
N GLN A 21 18.58 7.74 -12.80
CA GLN A 21 19.75 6.93 -12.43
C GLN A 21 19.75 6.43 -10.98
N LEU A 22 18.82 6.88 -10.13
CA LEU A 22 18.83 6.56 -8.69
C LEU A 22 18.01 5.32 -8.31
N GLY A 23 17.42 4.64 -9.30
CA GLY A 23 16.47 3.55 -9.10
C GLY A 23 15.12 4.01 -8.54
N TRP A 24 14.19 3.08 -8.35
CA TRP A 24 12.80 3.36 -7.97
C TRP A 24 12.22 2.28 -7.07
N ARG A 25 11.17 2.64 -6.35
CA ARG A 25 10.31 1.70 -5.64
C ARG A 25 8.85 1.96 -5.99
N PHE A 26 8.13 0.92 -6.40
CA PHE A 26 6.72 1.05 -6.77
C PHE A 26 5.80 0.78 -5.57
N LEU A 27 5.69 -0.48 -5.14
CA LEU A 27 4.88 -0.85 -3.99
C LEU A 27 5.74 -0.98 -2.73
N TYR A 28 5.35 -0.27 -1.67
CA TYR A 28 5.87 -0.48 -0.32
C TYR A 28 5.19 -1.67 0.37
N SER A 29 4.61 -2.59 -0.38
CA SER A 29 3.78 -3.71 0.06
C SER A 29 3.88 -4.88 -0.93
N PRO A 30 3.34 -6.06 -0.59
CA PRO A 30 3.30 -7.18 -1.51
C PRO A 30 2.52 -6.87 -2.80
N SER A 31 2.94 -7.43 -3.92
CA SER A 31 2.31 -7.22 -5.24
C SER A 31 0.81 -7.52 -5.28
N HIS A 32 0.36 -8.55 -4.55
CA HIS A 32 -1.06 -8.92 -4.47
C HIS A 32 -1.97 -7.84 -3.87
N THR A 33 -1.38 -6.82 -3.21
CA THR A 33 -2.14 -5.67 -2.69
C THR A 33 -2.59 -4.70 -3.80
N LEU A 34 -1.98 -4.77 -4.98
CA LEU A 34 -2.45 -4.06 -6.17
C LEU A 34 -3.53 -4.91 -6.87
N SER A 35 -4.75 -4.82 -6.34
CA SER A 35 -5.90 -5.59 -6.81
C SER A 35 -7.18 -4.77 -6.74
N SER A 36 -8.14 -5.06 -7.62
CA SER A 36 -9.48 -4.46 -7.58
C SER A 36 -10.28 -4.80 -6.32
N THR A 37 -9.83 -5.79 -5.54
CA THR A 37 -10.46 -6.18 -4.27
C THR A 37 -9.90 -5.42 -3.07
N VAL A 38 -8.81 -4.67 -3.24
CA VAL A 38 -8.20 -3.89 -2.16
C VAL A 38 -8.77 -2.46 -2.20
N PRO A 39 -9.53 -2.03 -1.18
CA PRO A 39 -10.29 -0.78 -1.25
C PRO A 39 -9.45 0.49 -1.02
N ILE A 40 -8.19 0.33 -0.59
CA ILE A 40 -7.32 1.44 -0.26
C ILE A 40 -5.94 1.19 -0.84
N PHE A 41 -5.46 2.19 -1.57
CA PHE A 41 -4.09 2.25 -2.04
C PHE A 41 -3.34 3.31 -1.23
N PHE A 42 -2.15 2.95 -0.74
CA PHE A 42 -1.25 3.89 -0.08
C PHE A 42 -0.02 4.10 -0.97
N ALA A 43 0.14 5.34 -1.46
CA ALA A 43 1.25 5.73 -2.32
C ALA A 43 2.18 6.67 -1.57
N GLY A 44 3.46 6.31 -1.49
CA GLY A 44 4.52 7.23 -1.09
C GLY A 44 5.11 7.91 -2.32
N ILE A 45 5.39 9.22 -2.23
CA ILE A 45 6.24 9.91 -3.21
C ILE A 45 7.47 10.37 -2.42
N HIS A 46 8.65 9.84 -2.75
CA HIS A 46 9.90 10.27 -2.15
C HIS A 46 10.82 10.86 -3.24
N PRO A 47 10.66 12.15 -3.59
CA PRO A 47 11.41 12.75 -4.69
C PRO A 47 12.82 13.20 -4.25
N GLY A 48 13.14 13.09 -2.96
CA GLY A 48 14.40 13.55 -2.37
C GLY A 48 15.32 12.38 -2.05
N GLY A 49 16.05 11.92 -3.05
CA GLY A 49 17.12 10.93 -2.90
C GLY A 49 18.38 11.41 -3.61
N HIS A 50 19.54 11.09 -3.04
CA HIS A 50 20.84 11.30 -3.69
C HIS A 50 21.65 10.01 -3.82
N PHE A 51 21.07 8.89 -3.36
CA PHE A 51 21.70 7.59 -3.35
C PHE A 51 20.95 6.66 -4.31
N TYR A 52 21.71 5.81 -4.99
CA TYR A 52 21.14 4.75 -5.80
C TYR A 52 20.54 3.67 -4.90
N GLU A 53 19.32 3.25 -5.21
CA GLU A 53 18.70 2.04 -4.70
C GLU A 53 18.41 1.09 -5.87
N THR A 54 18.56 -0.21 -5.66
CA THR A 54 18.15 -1.18 -6.68
C THR A 54 16.63 -1.05 -6.91
N PRO A 55 16.17 -0.95 -8.18
CA PRO A 55 14.75 -0.96 -8.50
C PRO A 55 13.98 -2.07 -7.79
N LYS A 56 12.88 -1.73 -7.13
CA LYS A 56 12.08 -2.65 -6.33
C LYS A 56 10.59 -2.50 -6.63
N ALA A 57 10.01 -3.51 -7.27
CA ALA A 57 8.61 -3.49 -7.67
C ALA A 57 7.65 -3.65 -6.47
N SER A 58 8.01 -4.50 -5.51
CA SER A 58 7.19 -4.80 -4.33
C SER A 58 8.04 -5.25 -3.13
N VAL A 59 7.39 -5.37 -1.97
CA VAL A 59 7.97 -5.91 -0.74
C VAL A 59 7.11 -7.07 -0.27
N GLU A 60 7.48 -8.29 -0.63
CA GLU A 60 6.64 -9.48 -0.44
C GLU A 60 6.62 -9.95 1.03
N GLU A 61 7.63 -9.58 1.82
CA GLU A 61 7.70 -9.84 3.26
C GLU A 61 6.67 -9.04 4.06
N GLY A 62 6.08 -8.01 3.44
CA GLY A 62 5.04 -7.19 4.05
C GLY A 62 5.23 -5.70 3.75
N ASN A 63 4.56 -4.87 4.53
CA ASN A 63 4.65 -3.43 4.36
C ASN A 63 6.07 -2.94 4.73
N ALA A 64 6.74 -2.22 3.82
CA ALA A 64 8.11 -1.76 3.97
C ALA A 64 8.35 -0.95 5.25
N TYR A 65 7.35 -0.18 5.70
CA TYR A 65 7.43 0.60 6.93
C TYR A 65 7.43 -0.27 8.21
N ARG A 66 7.11 -1.57 8.09
CA ARG A 66 7.13 -2.54 9.19
C ARG A 66 8.32 -3.48 9.17
N VAL A 67 8.79 -3.83 7.98
CA VAL A 67 9.78 -4.91 7.78
C VAL A 67 11.17 -4.39 7.45
N GLU A 68 11.29 -3.14 7.01
CA GLU A 68 12.57 -2.47 6.74
C GLU A 68 12.80 -1.37 7.79
N GLY A 69 14.05 -0.91 7.99
CA GLY A 69 14.35 0.26 8.83
C GLY A 69 14.99 1.37 7.99
N TRP A 70 14.56 2.62 8.21
CA TRP A 70 14.92 3.75 7.33
C TRP A 70 16.22 4.47 7.73
N GLU A 71 16.63 4.39 9.00
CA GLU A 71 17.89 4.95 9.52
C GLU A 71 18.64 3.85 10.28
N ASP A 72 19.80 3.44 9.78
CA ASP A 72 20.65 2.39 10.38
C ASP A 72 19.91 1.07 10.70
N GLY A 73 18.84 0.78 9.96
CA GLY A 73 18.00 -0.40 10.19
C GLY A 73 17.01 -0.28 11.35
N HIS A 74 16.83 0.91 11.92
CA HIS A 74 15.89 1.19 13.00
C HIS A 74 14.64 1.96 12.51
N HIS A 75 13.52 1.76 13.20
CA HIS A 75 12.30 2.52 12.98
C HIS A 75 12.40 3.90 13.63
N ASN A 76 12.68 4.93 12.82
CA ASN A 76 12.66 6.32 13.28
C ASN A 76 11.23 6.80 13.61
N GLN A 77 11.10 7.99 14.20
CA GLN A 77 9.81 8.51 14.64
C GLN A 77 8.79 8.64 13.50
N LEU A 78 9.22 9.06 12.31
CA LEU A 78 8.34 9.19 11.15
C LEU A 78 7.81 7.82 10.71
N GLN A 79 8.68 6.82 10.63
CA GLN A 79 8.30 5.46 10.28
C GLN A 79 7.28 4.89 11.28
N GLN A 80 7.48 5.11 12.57
CA GLN A 80 6.53 4.74 13.62
C GLN A 80 5.17 5.44 13.44
N GLN A 81 5.17 6.73 13.11
CA GLN A 81 3.94 7.49 12.83
C GLN A 81 3.18 6.94 11.63
N VAL A 82 3.87 6.54 10.57
CA VAL A 82 3.23 5.92 9.41
C VAL A 82 2.63 4.55 9.78
N CYS A 83 3.34 3.74 10.55
CA CYS A 83 2.78 2.49 11.09
C CYS A 83 1.52 2.71 11.92
N LEU A 84 1.51 3.73 12.79
CA LEU A 84 0.32 4.12 13.57
C LEU A 84 -0.83 4.62 12.69
N LEU A 85 -0.52 5.32 11.58
CA LEU A 85 -1.54 5.72 10.61
C LEU A 85 -2.22 4.50 9.99
N TYR A 86 -1.45 3.52 9.51
CA TYR A 86 -1.99 2.26 8.98
C TYR A 86 -2.91 1.56 10.00
N GLU A 87 -2.48 1.46 11.26
CA GLU A 87 -3.31 0.86 12.31
C GLU A 87 -4.62 1.62 12.54
N LYS A 88 -4.58 2.96 12.56
CA LYS A 88 -5.78 3.79 12.74
C LYS A 88 -6.74 3.64 11.57
N VAL A 89 -6.22 3.59 10.34
CA VAL A 89 -7.00 3.36 9.12
C VAL A 89 -7.66 1.99 9.16
N ALA A 90 -6.92 0.93 9.46
CA ALA A 90 -7.46 -0.44 9.58
C ALA A 90 -8.60 -0.52 10.60
N LYS A 91 -8.39 -0.02 11.82
CA LYS A 91 -9.43 0.03 12.88
C LYS A 91 -10.67 0.81 12.46
N LYS A 92 -10.51 1.88 11.68
CA LYS A 92 -11.64 2.68 11.18
C LYS A 92 -12.45 1.88 10.16
N LEU A 93 -11.80 1.16 9.26
CA LEU A 93 -12.45 0.34 8.23
C LEU A 93 -13.19 -0.85 8.81
N GLU A 94 -12.60 -1.54 9.79
CA GLU A 94 -13.26 -2.62 10.51
C GLU A 94 -14.59 -2.15 11.12
N LYS A 95 -14.58 -0.99 11.80
CA LYS A 95 -15.81 -0.39 12.36
C LYS A 95 -16.85 -0.09 11.28
N VAL A 96 -16.44 0.43 10.12
CA VAL A 96 -17.35 0.70 9.00
C VAL A 96 -17.95 -0.59 8.45
N ASN A 97 -17.14 -1.64 8.29
CA ASN A 97 -17.61 -2.92 7.78
C ASN A 97 -18.56 -3.62 8.75
N THR A 98 -18.24 -3.61 10.05
CA THR A 98 -19.14 -4.15 11.09
C THR A 98 -20.47 -3.41 11.12
N ALA A 99 -20.47 -2.07 11.05
CA ALA A 99 -21.69 -1.28 11.04
C ALA A 99 -22.58 -1.59 9.81
N LYS A 100 -21.98 -1.70 8.61
CA LYS A 100 -22.70 -2.09 7.39
C LYS A 100 -23.35 -3.46 7.52
N ASN A 101 -22.65 -4.43 8.10
CA ASN A 101 -23.17 -5.79 8.28
C ASN A 101 -24.35 -5.85 9.27
N SER A 102 -24.33 -5.04 10.35
CA SER A 102 -25.44 -4.96 11.32
C SER A 102 -26.69 -4.24 10.77
N SER A 103 -26.52 -3.31 9.83
CA SER A 103 -27.65 -2.62 9.17
C SER A 103 -28.38 -3.49 8.14
N ILE A 104 -27.68 -4.45 7.53
CA ILE A 104 -28.29 -5.39 6.57
C ILE A 104 -29.14 -6.44 7.30
N SER A 105 -28.69 -6.93 8.46
CA SER A 105 -29.40 -7.97 9.23
C SER A 105 -30.70 -7.51 9.91
N SER A 106 -30.96 -6.20 9.98
CA SER A 106 -32.15 -5.63 10.64
C SER A 106 -33.32 -5.35 9.68
N SER A 107 -33.18 -5.68 8.39
CA SER A 107 -34.19 -5.37 7.35
C SER A 107 -35.04 -6.56 6.87
N SER A 108 -34.87 -7.76 7.43
CA SER A 108 -35.48 -9.00 6.91
C SER A 108 -36.65 -9.58 7.72
N THR A 109 -37.46 -8.76 8.40
CA THR A 109 -38.68 -9.27 9.06
C THR A 109 -39.86 -8.31 8.90
N GLN A 110 -40.68 -8.53 7.87
CA GLN A 110 -42.11 -8.22 7.93
C GLN A 110 -42.90 -9.48 7.52
N PRO A 111 -43.79 -9.99 8.39
CA PRO A 111 -44.72 -11.03 7.98
C PRO A 111 -45.80 -10.39 7.10
N ARG A 112 -46.03 -10.95 5.91
CA ARG A 112 -47.23 -10.65 5.13
C ARG A 112 -48.44 -11.22 5.88
N ALA A 113 -49.40 -10.35 6.17
CA ALA A 113 -50.74 -10.71 6.64
C ALA A 113 -51.56 -11.37 5.53
#